data_AF-A0A2G1VBV8-F1
#
_entry.id   AF-A0A2G1VBV8-F1
#
_cell.length_a   1.000
_cell.length_b   1.000
_cell.length_c   1.000
_cell.angle_alpha   90.00
_cell.angle_beta   90.00
_cell.angle_gamma   90.00
#
_symmetry.space_group_name_H-M   'P 1'
#
loop_
_entity.id
_entity.type
_entity.pdbx_description
1 polymer ?
#
loop_
_entity_poly.entity_id
_entity_poly.type
_entity_poly.pdbx_seq_one_letter_code
_entity_poly.pdbx_strand_id
1 'polypeptide(L)'
;MKKLTASQRFDRLRELEAHREELTQKANDLNGQIQQCAGRKQKLEEDLRWDTGTRPAHAYATRPARKGEIDQMKSDIQGLALQIEELETEYKPIQAELAEIEGEYESLKNNPGKVTLADLGKAREAISKASAEMARIEKASEEAGSRVPDGQIEKLKNLLEEAAAERDLLATDVDLGEGSEGDLKKASTKLAGLKKQLAELEEASSLAEATGRGYSHRLDRLADEKSAAEKEFSCLLTLYARDLFEEDVNRLGSALEEIETAFSGLIVANELSERHGDGSTFAIMTRSARVDLPHIPGLDHNSVEPQPEAIEKRVAEILTKIDKG
;
A
#
# COMPACT_ATOMS: atom_id res chain seq x y z
N MET A 1 -0.58 -12.43 -19.15
CA MET A 1 -0.86 -11.90 -17.79
C MET A 1 -1.57 -10.56 -17.92
N LYS A 2 -2.63 -10.31 -17.14
CA LYS A 2 -3.27 -8.98 -17.09
C LYS A 2 -2.25 -7.99 -16.52
N LYS A 3 -2.09 -6.81 -17.12
CA LYS A 3 -1.26 -5.75 -16.55
C LYS A 3 -1.94 -5.24 -15.27
N LEU A 4 -1.23 -5.28 -14.15
CA LEU A 4 -1.68 -4.67 -12.89
C LEU A 4 -1.84 -3.15 -13.09
N THR A 5 -2.93 -2.59 -12.58
CA THR A 5 -3.12 -1.13 -12.49
C THR A 5 -2.13 -0.51 -11.51
N ALA A 6 -1.96 0.81 -11.55
CA ALA A 6 -1.00 1.48 -10.66
C ALA A 6 -1.31 1.23 -9.17
N SER A 7 -2.58 1.35 -8.77
CA SER A 7 -3.01 1.03 -7.40
C SER A 7 -2.71 -0.42 -7.04
N GLN A 8 -3.04 -1.38 -7.92
CA GLN A 8 -2.80 -2.80 -7.67
C GLN A 8 -1.31 -3.13 -7.49
N ARG A 9 -0.42 -2.42 -8.20
CA ARG A 9 1.02 -2.57 -8.00
C ARG A 9 1.48 -2.03 -6.66
N PHE A 10 0.98 -0.87 -6.24
CA PHE A 10 1.28 -0.30 -4.92
C PHE A 10 0.78 -1.22 -3.80
N ASP A 11 -0.44 -1.73 -3.92
CA ASP A 11 -0.99 -2.69 -2.97
C ASP A 11 -0.14 -3.97 -2.94
N ARG A 12 0.25 -4.50 -4.10
CA ARG A 12 1.14 -5.66 -4.20
C ARG A 12 2.52 -5.40 -3.59
N LEU A 13 3.12 -4.23 -3.82
CA LEU A 13 4.40 -3.85 -3.19
C LEU A 13 4.28 -3.83 -1.66
N ARG A 14 3.18 -3.28 -1.14
CA ARG A 14 2.92 -3.25 0.31
C ARG A 14 2.68 -4.65 0.90
N GLU A 15 1.96 -5.50 0.16
CA GLU A 15 1.78 -6.92 0.52
C GLU A 15 3.12 -7.65 0.57
N LEU A 16 3.96 -7.45 -0.46
CA LEU A 16 5.30 -8.04 -0.52
C LEU A 16 6.18 -7.54 0.63
N GLU A 17 6.14 -6.25 0.98
CA GLU A 17 6.86 -5.69 2.13
C GLU A 17 6.42 -6.32 3.45
N ALA A 18 5.09 -6.41 3.69
CA ALA A 18 4.55 -7.03 4.89
C ALA A 18 4.91 -8.52 4.97
N HIS A 19 4.82 -9.24 3.85
CA HIS A 19 5.17 -10.65 3.78
C HIS A 19 6.67 -10.86 4.00
N ARG A 20 7.51 -9.99 3.43
CA ARG A 20 8.96 -9.99 3.66
C ARG A 20 9.28 -9.78 5.14
N GLU A 21 8.60 -8.85 5.80
CA GLU A 21 8.80 -8.59 7.23
C GLU A 21 8.43 -9.82 8.08
N GLU A 22 7.29 -10.45 7.81
CA GLU A 22 6.87 -11.67 8.51
C GLU A 22 7.87 -12.82 8.32
N LEU A 23 8.29 -13.09 7.09
CA LEU A 23 9.25 -14.15 6.79
C LEU A 23 10.64 -13.83 7.35
N THR A 24 11.05 -12.57 7.36
CA THR A 24 12.31 -12.13 7.99
C THR A 24 12.28 -12.40 9.49
N GLN A 25 11.16 -12.13 10.16
CA GLN A 25 11.01 -12.43 11.58
C GLN A 25 11.10 -13.94 11.83
N LYS A 26 10.37 -14.77 11.06
CA LYS A 26 10.44 -16.23 11.17
C LYS A 26 11.86 -16.76 10.90
N ALA A 27 12.54 -16.23 9.89
CA ALA A 27 13.92 -16.57 9.57
C ALA A 27 14.87 -16.23 10.73
N ASN A 28 14.72 -15.05 11.34
CA ASN A 28 15.52 -14.65 12.49
C ASN A 28 15.28 -15.55 13.70
N ASP A 29 14.03 -15.93 13.97
CA ASP A 29 13.67 -16.82 15.08
C ASP A 29 14.27 -18.22 14.90
N LEU A 30 14.12 -18.81 13.71
CA LEU A 30 14.72 -20.11 13.38
C LEU A 30 16.24 -20.08 13.44
N ASN A 31 16.87 -19.05 12.87
CA ASN A 31 18.32 -18.88 12.95
C ASN A 31 18.77 -18.71 14.42
N GLY A 32 18.01 -17.99 15.24
CA GLY A 32 18.25 -17.90 16.68
C GLY A 32 18.22 -19.25 17.37
N GLN A 33 17.24 -20.10 17.05
CA GLN A 33 17.14 -21.47 17.59
C GLN A 33 18.30 -22.35 17.12
N ILE A 34 18.70 -22.26 15.85
CA ILE A 34 19.86 -22.96 15.29
C ILE A 34 21.13 -22.57 16.06
N GLN A 35 21.38 -21.28 16.25
CA GLN A 35 22.55 -20.79 17.00
C GLN A 35 22.55 -21.25 18.46
N GLN A 36 21.38 -21.28 19.12
CA GLN A 36 21.26 -21.80 20.48
C GLN A 36 21.58 -23.31 20.54
N CYS A 37 21.03 -24.11 19.62
CA CYS A 37 21.29 -25.54 19.56
C CYS A 37 22.75 -25.83 19.24
N ALA A 38 23.33 -25.11 18.28
CA ALA A 38 24.74 -25.22 17.89
C ALA A 38 25.67 -24.87 19.06
N GLY A 39 25.39 -23.78 19.79
CA GLY A 39 26.17 -23.39 20.96
C GLY A 39 26.09 -24.43 22.10
N ARG A 40 24.90 -24.99 22.36
CA ARG A 40 24.73 -26.08 23.34
C ARG A 40 25.48 -27.34 22.92
N LYS A 41 25.41 -27.71 21.64
CA LYS A 41 26.11 -28.86 21.08
C LYS A 41 27.62 -28.71 21.22
N GLN A 42 28.17 -27.56 20.82
CA GLN A 42 29.60 -27.25 20.94
C GLN A 42 30.07 -27.36 22.40
N LYS A 43 29.30 -26.81 23.35
CA LYS A 43 29.64 -26.90 24.77
C LYS A 43 29.67 -28.36 25.26
N LEU A 44 28.70 -29.17 24.87
CA LEU A 44 28.69 -30.60 25.20
C LEU A 44 29.84 -31.36 24.54
N GLU A 45 30.23 -31.00 23.31
CA GLU A 45 31.39 -31.58 22.64
C GLU A 45 32.71 -31.21 23.35
N GLU A 46 32.83 -29.97 23.85
CA GLU A 46 33.97 -29.52 24.66
C GLU A 46 34.03 -30.24 26.02
N ASP A 47 32.90 -30.35 26.73
CA ASP A 47 32.79 -31.09 27.98
C ASP A 47 33.15 -32.57 27.79
N LEU A 48 32.60 -33.21 26.74
CA LEU A 48 32.92 -34.59 26.38
C LEU A 48 34.41 -34.77 26.06
N ARG A 49 35.03 -33.80 25.36
CA ARG A 49 36.46 -33.82 25.05
C ARG A 49 37.32 -33.70 26.30
N TRP A 50 36.89 -32.90 27.28
CA TRP A 50 37.57 -32.79 28.58
C TRP A 50 37.47 -34.08 29.40
N ASP A 51 36.30 -34.73 29.38
CA ASP A 51 36.04 -35.95 30.15
C ASP A 51 36.63 -37.22 29.51
N THR A 52 36.85 -37.22 28.19
CA THR A 52 37.43 -38.36 27.45
C THR A 52 38.89 -38.18 27.03
N GLY A 53 39.43 -36.96 27.11
CA GLY A 53 40.79 -36.63 26.72
C GLY A 53 41.86 -36.95 27.78
N THR A 54 43.13 -36.96 27.37
CA THR A 54 44.28 -37.12 28.26
C THR A 54 44.45 -35.85 29.12
N ARG A 55 44.16 -35.95 30.42
CA ARG A 55 44.21 -34.81 31.35
C ARG A 55 45.59 -34.14 31.37
N PRO A 56 45.66 -32.79 31.36
CA PRO A 56 46.90 -32.08 31.67
C PRO A 56 47.37 -32.43 33.09
N ALA A 57 48.66 -32.68 33.27
CA ALA A 57 49.29 -33.20 34.50
C ALA A 57 49.13 -32.31 35.76
N HIS A 58 48.44 -31.17 35.66
CA HIS A 58 48.31 -30.16 36.72
C HIS A 58 46.86 -29.90 37.16
N ALA A 59 45.88 -30.65 36.65
CA ALA A 59 44.49 -30.50 37.06
C ALA A 59 44.25 -31.22 38.40
N TYR A 60 44.08 -30.45 39.48
CA TYR A 60 43.64 -30.95 40.78
C TYR A 60 42.26 -31.62 40.63
N ALA A 61 42.16 -32.85 41.15
CA ALA A 61 41.11 -33.83 40.87
C ALA A 61 39.67 -33.33 41.05
N THR A 62 38.93 -33.26 39.94
CA THR A 62 37.49 -33.56 39.89
C THR A 62 37.29 -34.98 39.37
N ARG A 63 36.27 -35.66 39.89
CA ARG A 63 35.93 -37.08 39.65
C ARG A 63 35.85 -37.39 38.14
N PRO A 64 36.35 -38.54 37.65
CA PRO A 64 36.12 -38.93 36.26
C PRO A 64 34.61 -39.07 36.02
N ALA A 65 34.11 -38.53 34.91
CA ALA A 65 32.73 -38.72 34.49
C ALA A 65 32.41 -40.21 34.40
N ARG A 66 31.24 -40.62 34.88
CA ARG A 66 30.83 -42.02 34.83
C ARG A 66 30.50 -42.36 33.38
N LYS A 67 30.72 -43.62 32.96
CA LYS A 67 30.37 -44.10 31.61
C LYS A 67 28.95 -43.69 31.17
N GLY A 68 27.98 -43.73 32.09
CA GLY A 68 26.61 -43.29 31.81
C GLY A 68 26.45 -41.78 31.53
N GLU A 69 27.28 -40.92 32.11
CA GLU A 69 27.27 -39.47 31.85
C GLU A 69 27.84 -39.18 30.45
N ILE A 70 28.92 -39.88 30.07
CA ILE A 70 29.52 -39.83 28.72
C ILE A 70 28.52 -40.31 27.66
N ASP A 71 27.84 -41.42 27.91
CA ASP A 71 26.83 -41.96 26.99
C ASP A 71 25.62 -41.01 26.86
N GLN A 72 25.21 -40.35 27.95
CA GLN A 72 24.17 -39.32 27.92
C GLN A 72 24.61 -38.09 27.12
N MET A 73 25.81 -37.54 27.33
CA MET A 73 26.32 -36.40 26.56
C MET A 73 26.38 -36.69 25.06
N LYS A 74 26.79 -37.90 24.66
CA LYS A 74 26.77 -38.33 23.25
C LYS A 74 25.37 -38.37 22.69
N SER A 75 24.41 -38.90 23.45
CA SER A 75 23.00 -38.91 23.05
C SER A 75 22.44 -37.49 22.91
N ASP A 76 22.78 -36.58 23.82
CA ASP A 76 22.33 -35.20 23.78
C ASP A 76 22.94 -34.44 22.59
N ILE A 77 24.22 -34.67 22.27
CA ILE A 77 24.88 -34.13 21.07
C ILE A 77 24.19 -34.62 19.79
N GLN A 78 23.85 -35.91 19.72
CA GLN A 78 23.11 -36.47 18.58
C GLN A 78 21.70 -35.88 18.47
N GLY A 79 20.99 -35.73 19.59
CA GLY A 79 19.68 -35.09 19.63
C GLY A 79 19.72 -33.64 19.15
N LEU A 80 20.70 -32.85 19.61
CA LEU A 80 20.90 -31.47 19.15
C LEU A 80 21.28 -31.40 17.67
N ALA A 81 22.06 -32.37 17.15
CA ALA A 81 22.39 -32.42 15.73
C ALA A 81 21.14 -32.65 14.86
N LEU A 82 20.24 -33.55 15.27
CA LEU A 82 18.97 -33.78 14.58
C LEU A 82 18.06 -32.54 14.65
N GLN A 83 17.97 -31.88 15.81
CA GLN A 83 17.20 -30.64 15.96
C GLN A 83 17.72 -29.51 15.04
N ILE A 84 19.04 -29.38 14.91
CA ILE A 84 19.63 -28.40 13.97
C ILE A 84 19.23 -28.75 12.53
N GLU A 85 19.29 -30.01 12.14
CA GLU A 85 18.92 -30.46 10.79
C GLU A 85 17.42 -30.20 10.48
N GLU A 86 16.54 -30.45 11.45
CA GLU A 86 15.12 -30.13 11.36
C GLU A 86 14.89 -28.62 11.17
N LEU A 87 15.51 -27.79 12.01
CA LEU A 87 15.42 -26.33 11.92
C LEU A 87 16.00 -25.78 10.60
N GLU A 88 17.12 -26.33 10.12
CA GLU A 88 17.70 -25.96 8.83
C GLU A 88 16.79 -26.34 7.66
N THR A 89 16.06 -27.45 7.77
CA THR A 89 15.09 -27.90 6.78
C THR A 89 13.89 -26.96 6.71
N GLU A 90 13.44 -26.41 7.85
CA GLU A 90 12.41 -25.38 7.91
C GLU A 90 12.90 -24.00 7.44
N TYR A 91 14.17 -23.67 7.70
CA TYR A 91 14.75 -22.37 7.37
C TYR A 91 14.99 -22.17 5.86
N LYS A 92 15.44 -23.20 5.14
CA LYS A 92 15.73 -23.14 3.70
C LYS A 92 14.56 -22.66 2.82
N PRO A 93 13.32 -23.18 2.95
CA PRO A 93 12.20 -22.70 2.13
C PRO A 93 11.86 -21.23 2.40
N ILE A 94 11.99 -20.76 3.64
CA ILE A 94 11.77 -19.34 3.98
C ILE A 94 12.80 -18.44 3.27
N GLN A 95 14.07 -18.86 3.20
CA GLN A 95 15.08 -18.11 2.46
C GLN A 95 14.79 -18.06 0.95
N ALA A 96 14.34 -19.17 0.37
CA ALA A 96 13.97 -19.21 -1.04
C ALA A 96 12.78 -18.28 -1.33
N GLU A 97 11.76 -18.30 -0.48
CA GLU A 97 10.59 -17.43 -0.60
C GLU A 97 10.95 -15.94 -0.44
N LEU A 98 11.83 -15.60 0.51
CA LEU A 98 12.35 -14.23 0.64
C LEU A 98 13.07 -13.76 -0.62
N ALA A 99 13.85 -14.63 -1.27
CA ALA A 99 14.54 -14.30 -2.52
C ALA A 99 13.55 -14.10 -3.70
N GLU A 100 12.49 -14.89 -3.77
CA GLU A 100 11.42 -14.72 -4.76
C GLU A 100 10.67 -13.41 -4.55
N ILE A 101 10.32 -13.08 -3.30
CA ILE A 101 9.66 -11.82 -2.92
C ILE A 101 10.53 -10.62 -3.30
N GLU A 102 11.84 -10.66 -3.00
CA GLU A 102 12.76 -9.58 -3.34
C GLU A 102 12.87 -9.40 -4.86
N GLY A 103 12.89 -10.50 -5.63
CA GLY A 103 12.88 -10.47 -7.09
C GLY A 103 11.60 -9.85 -7.65
N GLU A 104 10.42 -10.22 -7.13
CA GLU A 104 9.14 -9.62 -7.52
C GLU A 104 9.08 -8.13 -7.16
N TYR A 105 9.50 -7.79 -5.95
CA TYR A 105 9.52 -6.42 -5.43
C TYR A 105 10.38 -5.50 -6.31
N GLU A 106 11.61 -5.89 -6.61
CA GLU A 106 12.51 -5.13 -7.48
C GLU A 106 11.97 -5.03 -8.91
N SER A 107 11.37 -6.10 -9.43
CA SER A 107 10.72 -6.06 -10.76
C SER A 107 9.56 -5.07 -10.80
N LEU A 108 8.76 -4.96 -9.74
CA LEU A 108 7.63 -4.03 -9.67
C LEU A 108 8.08 -2.59 -9.44
N LYS A 109 9.12 -2.40 -8.62
CA LYS A 109 9.68 -1.09 -8.24
C LYS A 109 10.46 -0.42 -9.37
N ASN A 110 11.21 -1.19 -10.16
CA ASN A 110 12.07 -0.65 -11.22
C ASN A 110 11.38 -0.51 -12.58
N ASN A 111 10.16 -1.04 -12.73
CA ASN A 111 9.37 -0.89 -13.95
C ASN A 111 7.96 -0.34 -13.66
N PRO A 112 7.85 0.84 -13.00
CA PRO A 112 6.59 1.54 -12.94
C PRO A 112 6.21 1.89 -14.39
N GLY A 113 5.02 1.49 -14.83
CA GLY A 113 4.58 1.87 -16.17
C GLY A 113 4.55 3.40 -16.28
N LYS A 114 5.07 3.96 -17.39
CA LYS A 114 5.07 5.41 -17.63
C LYS A 114 3.64 5.95 -17.54
N VAL A 115 3.43 6.91 -16.64
CA VAL A 115 2.11 7.54 -16.44
C VAL A 115 2.02 8.77 -17.33
N THR A 116 0.91 8.90 -18.06
CA THR A 116 0.65 10.09 -18.87
C THR A 116 -0.42 10.98 -18.25
N LEU A 117 -0.45 12.25 -18.65
CA LEU A 117 -1.55 13.17 -18.29
C LEU A 117 -2.93 12.63 -18.70
N ALA A 118 -3.00 11.83 -19.77
CA ALA A 118 -4.26 11.20 -20.20
C ALA A 118 -4.75 10.15 -19.18
N ASP A 119 -3.84 9.41 -18.54
CA ASP A 119 -4.19 8.42 -17.53
C ASP A 119 -4.71 9.09 -16.25
N LEU A 120 -4.07 10.19 -15.84
CA LEU A 120 -4.57 11.06 -14.76
C LEU A 120 -5.94 11.64 -15.09
N GLY A 121 -6.15 12.07 -16.34
CA GLY A 121 -7.44 12.56 -16.83
C GLY A 121 -8.54 11.51 -16.70
N LYS A 122 -8.29 10.28 -17.16
CA LYS A 122 -9.26 9.16 -17.05
C LYS A 122 -9.60 8.83 -15.60
N ALA A 123 -8.62 8.77 -14.71
CA ALA A 123 -8.86 8.49 -13.29
C ALA A 123 -9.69 9.61 -12.64
N ARG A 124 -9.40 10.88 -12.97
CA ARG A 124 -10.20 12.03 -12.51
C ARG A 124 -11.63 12.01 -13.06
N GLU A 125 -11.81 11.63 -14.32
CA GLU A 125 -13.13 11.45 -14.93
C GLU A 125 -13.93 10.35 -14.23
N ALA A 126 -13.30 9.24 -13.86
CA ALA A 126 -13.95 8.16 -13.12
C ALA A 126 -14.45 8.64 -11.74
N ILE A 127 -13.63 9.38 -10.98
CA ILE A 127 -14.03 9.99 -9.69
C ILE A 127 -15.21 10.95 -9.87
N SER A 128 -15.16 11.80 -10.90
CA SER A 128 -16.21 12.76 -11.21
C SER A 128 -17.53 12.06 -11.56
N LYS A 129 -17.45 11.01 -12.40
CA LYS A 129 -18.61 10.20 -12.79
C LYS A 129 -19.25 9.50 -11.58
N ALA A 130 -18.46 8.85 -10.73
CA ALA A 130 -18.96 8.19 -9.53
C ALA A 130 -19.63 9.20 -8.59
N SER A 131 -19.00 10.36 -8.36
CA SER A 131 -19.57 11.42 -7.52
C SER A 131 -20.89 11.98 -8.08
N ALA A 132 -20.97 12.18 -9.40
CA ALA A 132 -22.20 12.63 -10.04
C ALA A 132 -23.32 11.57 -9.98
N GLU A 133 -22.98 10.30 -10.04
CA GLU A 133 -23.94 9.20 -9.89
C GLU A 133 -24.46 9.07 -8.47
N MET A 134 -23.58 9.21 -7.46
CA MET A 134 -23.98 9.27 -6.05
C MET A 134 -24.99 10.39 -5.80
N ALA A 135 -24.69 11.62 -6.24
CA ALA A 135 -25.60 12.76 -6.07
C ALA A 135 -26.98 12.54 -6.73
N ARG A 136 -27.02 11.84 -7.87
CA ARG A 136 -28.29 11.47 -8.53
C ARG A 136 -29.08 10.45 -7.70
N ILE A 137 -28.40 9.47 -7.10
CA ILE A 137 -29.03 8.43 -6.29
C ILE A 137 -29.48 8.98 -4.95
N GLU A 138 -28.71 9.86 -4.32
CA GLU A 138 -29.11 10.57 -3.10
C GLU A 138 -30.42 11.32 -3.34
N LYS A 139 -30.47 12.12 -4.41
CA LYS A 139 -31.71 12.82 -4.80
C LYS A 139 -32.87 11.85 -5.06
N ALA A 140 -32.63 10.76 -5.78
CA ALA A 140 -33.66 9.75 -6.05
C ALA A 140 -34.13 9.03 -4.77
N SER A 141 -33.23 8.85 -3.81
CA SER A 141 -33.51 8.25 -2.50
C SER A 141 -34.32 9.19 -1.62
N GLU A 142 -34.00 10.48 -1.60
CA GLU A 142 -34.79 11.51 -0.92
C GLU A 142 -36.21 11.61 -1.51
N GLU A 143 -36.31 11.63 -2.85
CA GLU A 143 -37.60 11.62 -3.55
C GLU A 143 -38.41 10.36 -3.25
N ALA A 144 -37.77 9.20 -3.09
CA ALA A 144 -38.44 7.96 -2.71
C ALA A 144 -38.86 7.94 -1.24
N GLY A 145 -38.02 8.43 -0.32
CA GLY A 145 -38.34 8.53 1.11
C GLY A 145 -39.52 9.46 1.38
N SER A 146 -39.65 10.56 0.62
CA SER A 146 -40.80 11.46 0.73
C SER A 146 -42.14 10.85 0.28
N ARG A 147 -42.12 9.70 -0.42
CA ARG A 147 -43.33 8.98 -0.84
C ARG A 147 -43.85 8.01 0.21
N VAL A 148 -43.10 7.75 1.29
CA VAL A 148 -43.53 6.84 2.35
C VAL A 148 -44.57 7.56 3.22
N PRO A 149 -45.83 7.09 3.26
CA PRO A 149 -46.90 7.76 3.97
C PRO A 149 -47.02 7.22 5.41
N ASP A 150 -45.94 7.23 6.18
CA ASP A 150 -45.91 6.62 7.53
C ASP A 150 -46.98 7.20 8.45
N GLY A 151 -47.20 8.52 8.39
CA GLY A 151 -48.27 9.17 9.15
C GLY A 151 -49.70 8.87 8.67
N GLN A 152 -49.89 8.31 7.48
CA GLN A 152 -51.22 7.87 7.01
C GLN A 152 -51.52 6.43 7.44
N ILE A 153 -50.49 5.57 7.51
CA ILE A 153 -50.62 4.19 7.99
C ILE A 153 -51.08 4.19 9.45
N GLU A 154 -50.43 4.99 10.31
CA GLU A 154 -50.81 5.08 11.73
C GLU A 154 -52.24 5.61 11.92
N LYS A 155 -52.63 6.65 11.16
CA LYS A 155 -54.01 7.16 11.16
C LYS A 155 -55.03 6.11 10.74
N LEU A 156 -54.73 5.31 9.72
CA LEU A 156 -55.63 4.25 9.25
C LEU A 156 -55.72 3.10 10.24
N LYS A 157 -54.64 2.76 10.96
CA LYS A 157 -54.68 1.78 12.05
C LYS A 157 -55.65 2.21 13.14
N ASN A 158 -55.57 3.47 13.58
CA ASN A 158 -56.48 4.02 14.59
C ASN A 158 -57.94 4.03 14.10
N LEU A 159 -58.20 4.48 12.86
CA LEU A 159 -59.55 4.46 12.28
C LEU A 159 -60.11 3.03 12.13
N LEU A 160 -59.23 2.05 11.89
CA LEU A 160 -59.61 0.65 11.77
C LEU A 160 -59.98 0.04 13.12
N GLU A 161 -59.25 0.39 14.19
CA GLU A 161 -59.61 0.03 15.56
C GLU A 161 -60.94 0.65 15.99
N GLU A 162 -61.16 1.94 15.71
CA GLU A 162 -62.43 2.63 15.98
C GLU A 162 -63.59 1.96 15.22
N ALA A 163 -63.42 1.69 13.93
CA ALA A 163 -64.44 1.04 13.10
C ALA A 163 -64.71 -0.42 13.54
N ALA A 164 -63.72 -1.11 14.09
CA ALA A 164 -63.90 -2.45 14.66
C ALA A 164 -64.73 -2.40 15.94
N ALA A 165 -64.43 -1.48 16.84
CA ALA A 165 -65.22 -1.25 18.05
C ALA A 165 -66.67 -0.85 17.73
N GLU A 166 -66.90 0.05 16.77
CA GLU A 166 -68.24 0.42 16.28
C GLU A 166 -69.03 -0.80 15.77
N ARG A 167 -68.38 -1.66 14.96
CA ARG A 167 -69.00 -2.84 14.38
C ARG A 167 -69.35 -3.89 15.45
N ASP A 168 -68.50 -4.07 16.46
CA ASP A 168 -68.73 -5.03 17.53
C ASP A 168 -69.85 -4.57 18.48
N LEU A 169 -69.94 -3.27 18.78
CA LEU A 169 -71.08 -2.67 19.50
C LEU A 169 -72.39 -2.86 18.73
N LEU A 170 -72.40 -2.57 17.43
CA LEU A 170 -73.60 -2.78 16.60
C LEU A 170 -73.99 -4.26 16.50
N ALA A 171 -73.02 -5.18 16.52
CA ALA A 171 -73.30 -6.62 16.54
C ALA A 171 -74.00 -7.01 17.85
N THR A 172 -73.53 -6.49 18.99
CA THR A 172 -74.20 -6.71 20.27
C THR A 172 -75.62 -6.14 20.29
N ASP A 173 -75.85 -4.94 19.72
CA ASP A 173 -77.18 -4.34 19.66
C ASP A 173 -78.15 -5.14 18.78
N VAL A 174 -77.66 -5.67 17.65
CA VAL A 174 -78.46 -6.55 16.77
C VAL A 174 -78.80 -7.87 17.47
N ASP A 175 -77.86 -8.49 18.19
CA ASP A 175 -78.09 -9.74 18.93
C ASP A 175 -79.11 -9.55 20.07
N LEU A 176 -79.15 -8.35 20.66
CA LEU A 176 -80.14 -7.95 21.68
C LEU A 176 -81.50 -7.55 21.07
N GLY A 177 -81.60 -7.46 19.74
CA GLY A 177 -82.81 -7.04 19.02
C GLY A 177 -83.08 -5.53 19.05
N GLU A 178 -82.13 -4.73 19.53
CA GLU A 178 -82.22 -3.27 19.63
C GLU A 178 -81.60 -2.57 18.40
N GLY A 179 -80.77 -3.29 17.64
CA GLY A 179 -80.03 -2.79 16.48
C GLY A 179 -80.63 -3.14 15.10
N SER A 180 -80.10 -2.48 14.06
CA SER A 180 -80.45 -2.67 12.65
C SER A 180 -79.37 -3.50 11.94
N GLU A 181 -79.75 -4.65 11.36
CA GLU A 181 -78.86 -5.47 10.51
C GLU A 181 -78.24 -4.66 9.35
N GLY A 182 -78.98 -3.66 8.85
CA GLY A 182 -78.52 -2.77 7.80
C GLY A 182 -77.31 -1.93 8.22
N ASP A 183 -77.28 -1.47 9.47
CA ASP A 183 -76.19 -0.65 9.99
C ASP A 183 -74.96 -1.50 10.36
N LEU A 184 -75.18 -2.71 10.88
CA LEU A 184 -74.11 -3.71 11.04
C LEU A 184 -73.43 -4.06 9.70
N LYS A 185 -74.21 -4.18 8.62
CA LYS A 185 -73.67 -4.43 7.27
C LYS A 185 -72.87 -3.24 6.74
N LYS A 186 -73.32 -2.01 6.98
CA LYS A 186 -72.56 -0.79 6.61
C LYS A 186 -71.24 -0.70 7.38
N ALA A 187 -71.27 -0.93 8.69
CA ALA A 187 -70.07 -0.93 9.54
C ALA A 187 -69.06 -2.01 9.09
N SER A 188 -69.55 -3.22 8.78
CA SER A 188 -68.72 -4.31 8.24
C SER A 188 -68.09 -3.96 6.88
N THR A 189 -68.82 -3.24 6.02
CA THR A 189 -68.32 -2.80 4.70
C THR A 189 -67.26 -1.70 4.86
N LYS A 190 -67.48 -0.72 5.76
CA LYS A 190 -66.50 0.33 6.11
C LYS A 190 -65.21 -0.28 6.65
N LEU A 191 -65.31 -1.23 7.57
CA LEU A 191 -64.16 -1.96 8.13
C LEU A 191 -63.40 -2.74 7.06
N ALA A 192 -64.09 -3.42 6.15
CA ALA A 192 -63.44 -4.10 5.02
C ALA A 192 -62.71 -3.13 4.08
N GLY A 193 -63.28 -1.95 3.83
CA GLY A 193 -62.66 -0.88 3.04
C GLY A 193 -61.38 -0.34 3.69
N LEU A 194 -61.42 -0.05 5.00
CA LEU A 194 -60.26 0.42 5.77
C LEU A 194 -59.15 -0.64 5.82
N LYS A 195 -59.49 -1.92 6.01
CA LYS A 195 -58.52 -3.03 5.95
C LYS A 195 -57.81 -3.10 4.60
N LYS A 196 -58.55 -2.93 3.51
CA LYS A 196 -57.98 -2.93 2.16
C LYS A 196 -57.03 -1.74 1.95
N GLN A 197 -57.44 -0.54 2.35
CA GLN A 197 -56.59 0.67 2.24
C GLN A 197 -55.32 0.55 3.08
N LEU A 198 -55.42 0.01 4.30
CA LEU A 198 -54.25 -0.22 5.15
C LEU A 198 -53.28 -1.20 4.48
N ALA A 199 -53.78 -2.32 3.95
CA ALA A 199 -52.94 -3.31 3.26
C ALA A 199 -52.23 -2.72 2.03
N GLU A 200 -52.94 -1.92 1.22
CA GLU A 200 -52.35 -1.24 0.05
C GLU A 200 -51.24 -0.25 0.45
N LEU A 201 -51.41 0.49 1.55
CA LEU A 201 -50.39 1.41 2.04
C LEU A 201 -49.21 0.70 2.72
N GLU A 202 -49.45 -0.38 3.46
CA GLU A 202 -48.39 -1.21 4.04
C GLU A 202 -47.55 -1.87 2.94
N GLU A 203 -48.18 -2.35 1.87
CA GLU A 203 -47.47 -2.85 0.69
C GLU A 203 -46.65 -1.74 0.02
N ALA A 204 -47.24 -0.56 -0.20
CA ALA A 204 -46.53 0.59 -0.77
C ALA A 204 -45.34 1.05 0.10
N SER A 205 -45.50 1.07 1.42
CA SER A 205 -44.42 1.39 2.36
C SER A 205 -43.31 0.32 2.31
N SER A 206 -43.66 -0.96 2.31
CA SER A 206 -42.68 -2.04 2.20
C SER A 206 -41.86 -2.00 0.90
N LEU A 207 -42.52 -1.64 -0.22
CA LEU A 207 -41.86 -1.44 -1.51
C LEU A 207 -40.94 -0.22 -1.49
N ALA A 208 -41.36 0.86 -0.85
CA ALA A 208 -40.55 2.06 -0.71
C ALA A 208 -39.32 1.81 0.18
N GLU A 209 -39.46 1.08 1.30
CA GLU A 209 -38.33 0.64 2.11
C GLU A 209 -37.38 -0.27 1.34
N ALA A 210 -37.90 -1.24 0.59
CA ALA A 210 -37.08 -2.11 -0.24
C ALA A 210 -36.29 -1.32 -1.29
N THR A 211 -36.94 -0.32 -1.88
CA THR A 211 -36.30 0.62 -2.81
C THR A 211 -35.23 1.46 -2.10
N GLY A 212 -35.50 1.95 -0.89
CA GLY A 212 -34.55 2.67 -0.05
C GLY A 212 -33.32 1.85 0.31
N ARG A 213 -33.49 0.58 0.69
CA ARG A 213 -32.37 -0.36 0.88
C ARG A 213 -31.57 -0.55 -0.41
N GLY A 214 -32.25 -0.63 -1.55
CA GLY A 214 -31.60 -0.69 -2.86
C GLY A 214 -30.73 0.53 -3.17
N TYR A 215 -31.21 1.74 -2.86
CA TYR A 215 -30.41 2.96 -3.00
C TYR A 215 -29.23 2.99 -2.04
N SER A 216 -29.42 2.62 -0.78
CA SER A 216 -28.33 2.55 0.21
C SER A 216 -27.21 1.63 -0.27
N HIS A 217 -27.53 0.40 -0.69
CA HIS A 217 -26.52 -0.53 -1.21
C HIS A 217 -25.80 -0.01 -2.46
N ARG A 218 -26.51 0.71 -3.32
CA ARG A 218 -25.89 1.31 -4.51
C ARG A 218 -24.98 2.48 -4.16
N LEU A 219 -25.34 3.29 -3.15
CA LEU A 219 -24.50 4.36 -2.64
C LEU A 219 -23.23 3.80 -1.99
N ASP A 220 -23.34 2.76 -1.16
CA ASP A 220 -22.18 2.10 -0.54
C ASP A 220 -21.21 1.60 -1.62
N ARG A 221 -21.74 0.90 -2.63
CA ARG A 221 -20.94 0.43 -3.76
C ARG A 221 -20.27 1.56 -4.53
N LEU A 222 -20.98 2.65 -4.82
CA LEU A 222 -20.40 3.80 -5.53
C LEU A 222 -19.37 4.55 -4.68
N ALA A 223 -19.54 4.58 -3.36
CA ALA A 223 -18.56 5.13 -2.44
C ALA A 223 -17.26 4.30 -2.47
N ASP A 224 -17.37 2.97 -2.48
CA ASP A 224 -16.22 2.07 -2.65
C ASP A 224 -15.54 2.27 -4.02
N GLU A 225 -16.31 2.34 -5.11
CA GLU A 225 -15.80 2.58 -6.46
C GLU A 225 -15.09 3.95 -6.56
N LYS A 226 -15.66 5.00 -5.94
CA LYS A 226 -15.04 6.32 -5.86
C LYS A 226 -13.75 6.28 -5.06
N SER A 227 -13.75 5.65 -3.88
CA SER A 227 -12.55 5.54 -3.03
C SER A 227 -11.43 4.79 -3.75
N ALA A 228 -11.75 3.71 -4.46
CA ALA A 228 -10.78 2.97 -5.28
C ALA A 228 -10.20 3.85 -6.41
N ALA A 229 -11.04 4.62 -7.10
CA ALA A 229 -10.59 5.54 -8.15
C ALA A 229 -9.72 6.69 -7.60
N GLU A 230 -10.03 7.22 -6.41
CA GLU A 230 -9.21 8.24 -5.73
C GLU A 230 -7.83 7.71 -5.35
N LYS A 231 -7.76 6.47 -4.83
CA LYS A 231 -6.47 5.81 -4.57
C LYS A 231 -5.67 5.62 -5.85
N GLU A 232 -6.29 5.12 -6.91
CA GLU A 232 -5.63 4.95 -8.21
C GLU A 232 -5.11 6.29 -8.77
N PHE A 233 -5.93 7.34 -8.72
CA PHE A 233 -5.51 8.69 -9.12
C PHE A 233 -4.30 9.17 -8.33
N SER A 234 -4.31 9.00 -6.99
CA SER A 234 -3.20 9.40 -6.15
C SER A 234 -1.91 8.64 -6.49
N CYS A 235 -1.99 7.32 -6.71
CA CYS A 235 -0.84 6.51 -7.13
C CYS A 235 -0.28 6.97 -8.48
N LEU A 236 -1.16 7.18 -9.47
CA LEU A 236 -0.76 7.69 -10.79
C LEU A 236 -0.09 9.06 -10.67
N LEU A 237 -0.59 9.94 -9.80
CA LEU A 237 -0.04 11.28 -9.61
C LEU A 237 1.38 11.22 -9.03
N THR A 238 1.63 10.34 -8.05
CA THR A 238 2.96 10.13 -7.49
C THR A 238 3.95 9.61 -8.55
N LEU A 239 3.53 8.64 -9.38
CA LEU A 239 4.37 8.14 -10.47
C LEU A 239 4.67 9.22 -11.50
N TYR A 240 3.66 9.98 -11.91
CA TYR A 240 3.84 11.10 -12.84
C TYR A 240 4.79 12.18 -12.28
N ALA A 241 4.64 12.53 -11.00
CA ALA A 241 5.51 13.50 -10.34
C ALA A 241 6.96 13.01 -10.25
N ARG A 242 7.17 11.72 -10.01
CA ARG A 242 8.49 11.09 -10.02
C ARG A 242 9.13 11.14 -11.41
N ASP A 243 8.39 10.77 -12.45
CA ASP A 243 8.89 10.81 -13.83
C ASP A 243 9.30 12.25 -14.22
N LEU A 244 8.49 13.25 -13.87
CA LEU A 244 8.83 14.66 -14.08
C LEU A 244 10.10 15.08 -13.33
N PHE A 245 10.21 14.68 -12.06
CA PHE A 245 11.38 14.99 -11.25
C PHE A 245 12.65 14.36 -11.82
N GLU A 246 12.61 13.08 -12.21
CA GLU A 246 13.75 12.39 -12.83
C GLU A 246 14.13 13.06 -14.17
N GLU A 247 13.15 13.45 -15.00
CA GLU A 247 13.41 14.18 -16.24
C GLU A 247 14.11 15.53 -16.00
N ASP A 248 13.64 16.32 -15.03
CA ASP A 248 14.21 17.62 -14.72
C ASP A 248 15.58 17.51 -14.02
N VAL A 249 15.80 16.49 -13.18
CA VAL A 249 17.13 16.17 -12.64
C VAL A 249 18.11 15.83 -13.76
N ASN A 250 17.70 15.03 -14.74
CA ASN A 250 18.55 14.70 -15.90
C ASN A 250 18.87 15.93 -16.75
N ARG A 251 17.90 16.83 -16.97
CA ARG A 251 18.12 18.11 -17.66
C ARG A 251 19.12 18.99 -16.89
N LEU A 252 18.99 19.05 -15.57
CA LEU A 252 19.91 19.79 -14.72
C LEU A 252 21.32 19.20 -14.78
N GLY A 253 21.46 17.86 -14.72
CA GLY A 253 22.74 17.17 -14.90
C GLY A 253 23.39 17.55 -16.24
N SER A 254 22.63 17.50 -17.33
CA SER A 254 23.12 17.89 -18.67
C SER A 254 23.57 19.36 -18.71
N ALA A 255 22.80 20.27 -18.09
CA ALA A 255 23.17 21.68 -18.01
C ALA A 255 24.45 21.91 -17.19
N LEU A 256 24.66 21.14 -16.11
CA LEU A 256 25.89 21.20 -15.32
C LEU A 256 27.11 20.73 -16.13
N GLU A 257 26.96 19.69 -16.96
CA GLU A 257 28.02 19.23 -17.88
C GLU A 257 28.37 20.30 -18.94
N GLU A 258 27.36 21.01 -19.46
CA GLU A 258 27.59 22.14 -20.39
C GLU A 258 28.33 23.29 -19.71
N ILE A 259 27.95 23.63 -18.47
CA ILE A 259 28.63 24.63 -17.65
C ILE A 259 30.08 24.20 -17.40
N GLU A 260 30.32 22.95 -17.01
CA GLU A 260 31.68 22.40 -16.81
C GLU A 260 32.54 22.53 -18.07
N THR A 261 31.96 22.22 -19.23
CA THR A 261 32.62 22.34 -20.54
C THR A 261 32.99 23.80 -20.83
N ALA A 262 32.08 24.74 -20.57
CA ALA A 262 32.33 26.17 -20.76
C ALA A 262 33.42 26.70 -19.80
N PHE A 263 33.37 26.32 -18.52
CA PHE A 263 34.41 26.66 -17.53
C PHE A 263 35.77 26.13 -17.93
N SER A 264 35.84 24.87 -18.36
CA SER A 264 37.08 24.26 -18.87
C SER A 264 37.64 25.05 -20.06
N GLY A 265 36.78 25.49 -20.99
CA GLY A 265 37.17 26.34 -22.12
C GLY A 265 37.76 27.69 -21.70
N LEU A 266 37.17 28.33 -20.68
CA LEU A 266 37.68 29.59 -20.12
C LEU A 266 39.05 29.40 -19.46
N ILE A 267 39.25 28.30 -18.73
CA ILE A 267 40.55 27.98 -18.11
C ILE A 267 41.59 27.69 -19.18
N VAL A 268 41.28 26.88 -20.19
CA VAL A 268 42.17 26.61 -21.33
C VAL A 268 42.59 27.91 -22.02
N ALA A 269 41.66 28.83 -22.27
CA ALA A 269 41.97 30.12 -22.88
C ALA A 269 42.89 30.98 -22.00
N ASN A 270 42.67 30.98 -20.68
CA ASN A 270 43.53 31.69 -19.73
C ASN A 270 44.94 31.06 -19.66
N GLU A 271 45.04 29.73 -19.59
CA GLU A 271 46.35 29.03 -19.58
C GLU A 271 47.14 29.26 -20.87
N LEU A 272 46.46 29.23 -22.02
CA LEU A 272 47.08 29.56 -23.31
C LEU A 272 47.62 30.98 -23.32
N SER A 273 46.87 31.97 -22.83
CA SER A 273 47.33 33.36 -22.75
C SER A 273 48.50 33.55 -21.80
N GLU A 274 48.43 32.93 -20.61
CA GLU A 274 49.43 33.07 -19.56
C GLU A 274 50.76 32.39 -19.92
N ARG A 275 50.71 31.15 -20.44
CA ARG A 275 51.92 30.35 -20.70
C ARG A 275 52.47 30.51 -22.11
N HIS A 276 51.60 30.79 -23.07
CA HIS A 276 51.96 30.77 -24.49
C HIS A 276 51.62 32.08 -25.22
N GLY A 277 50.90 33.01 -24.58
CA GLY A 277 50.50 34.31 -25.12
C GLY A 277 51.36 35.46 -24.62
N ASP A 278 50.71 36.61 -24.39
CA ASP A 278 51.35 37.84 -23.91
C ASP A 278 51.53 37.88 -22.38
N GLY A 279 51.14 36.81 -21.69
CA GLY A 279 51.18 36.71 -20.23
C GLY A 279 50.01 37.42 -19.54
N SER A 280 49.02 37.93 -20.28
CA SER A 280 47.82 38.53 -19.68
C SER A 280 46.89 37.44 -19.12
N THR A 281 46.38 37.69 -17.91
CA THR A 281 45.37 36.84 -17.26
C THR A 281 43.98 37.45 -17.45
N PHE A 282 43.02 36.68 -17.95
CA PHE A 282 41.70 37.22 -18.31
C PHE A 282 40.76 37.46 -17.11
N ALA A 283 40.95 36.79 -15.97
CA ALA A 283 40.39 37.13 -14.64
C ALA A 283 40.80 36.08 -13.57
N ILE A 284 40.73 36.44 -12.27
CA ILE A 284 40.79 35.48 -11.16
C ILE A 284 39.45 34.74 -11.09
N MET A 285 39.32 33.68 -11.88
CA MET A 285 38.22 32.73 -11.74
C MET A 285 38.51 31.85 -10.52
N THR A 286 37.61 31.84 -9.53
CA THR A 286 37.58 30.74 -8.56
C THR A 286 37.46 29.44 -9.35
N ARG A 287 38.42 28.52 -9.14
CA ARG A 287 38.55 27.25 -9.89
C ARG A 287 37.36 26.30 -9.75
N SER A 288 36.37 26.67 -8.95
CA SER A 288 35.14 25.94 -8.79
C SER A 288 33.96 26.91 -8.69
N ALA A 289 32.83 26.49 -9.27
CA ALA A 289 31.53 27.07 -9.01
C ALA A 289 30.73 26.03 -8.24
N ARG A 290 30.39 26.32 -6.98
CA ARG A 290 29.53 25.46 -6.17
C ARG A 290 28.11 25.99 -6.29
N VAL A 291 27.22 25.17 -6.86
CA VAL A 291 25.78 25.45 -6.85
C VAL A 291 25.23 24.65 -5.69
N ASP A 292 24.97 25.33 -4.58
CA ASP A 292 24.39 24.66 -3.42
C ASP A 292 22.91 24.38 -3.70
N LEU A 293 22.60 23.11 -3.96
CA LEU A 293 21.24 22.60 -4.13
C LEU A 293 20.90 21.69 -2.95
N PRO A 294 20.70 22.27 -1.75
CA PRO A 294 20.35 21.46 -0.59
C PRO A 294 19.02 20.75 -0.86
N HIS A 295 19.01 19.43 -0.63
CA HIS A 295 17.83 18.56 -0.64
C HIS A 295 17.32 18.02 -1.99
N ILE A 296 18.14 17.96 -3.05
CA ILE A 296 17.77 17.21 -4.27
C ILE A 296 18.44 15.82 -4.25
N PRO A 297 17.69 14.71 -4.02
CA PRO A 297 18.25 13.36 -4.07
C PRO A 297 18.68 13.01 -5.51
N GLY A 298 19.87 12.39 -5.66
CA GLY A 298 20.38 11.92 -6.96
C GLY A 298 21.37 12.85 -7.67
N LEU A 299 21.67 14.03 -7.12
CA LEU A 299 22.77 14.87 -7.56
C LEU A 299 23.96 14.68 -6.62
N ASP A 300 24.82 13.71 -6.94
CA ASP A 300 26.04 13.43 -6.16
C ASP A 300 27.16 14.46 -6.41
N HIS A 301 27.00 15.31 -7.43
CA HIS A 301 27.95 16.34 -7.82
C HIS A 301 27.31 17.73 -7.79
N ASN A 302 27.28 18.35 -6.60
CA ASN A 302 26.84 19.73 -6.39
C ASN A 302 27.96 20.77 -6.64
N SER A 303 29.03 20.34 -7.30
CA SER A 303 30.19 21.16 -7.61
C SER A 303 30.59 20.93 -9.05
N VAL A 304 30.67 22.02 -9.81
CA VAL A 304 31.31 22.01 -11.11
C VAL A 304 32.79 22.24 -10.86
N GLU A 305 33.57 21.18 -10.92
CA GLU A 305 35.03 21.22 -10.83
C GLU A 305 35.61 20.80 -12.18
N PRO A 306 36.28 21.72 -12.90
CA PRO A 306 36.85 21.40 -14.19
C PRO A 306 38.00 20.40 -14.03
N GLN A 307 37.96 19.31 -14.81
CA GLN A 307 38.95 18.25 -14.70
C GLN A 307 40.32 18.68 -15.25
N PRO A 308 41.39 18.69 -14.42
CA PRO A 308 42.71 19.17 -14.84
C PRO A 308 43.27 18.41 -16.06
N GLU A 309 43.08 17.10 -16.11
CA GLU A 309 43.56 16.26 -17.21
C GLU A 309 42.87 16.58 -18.55
N ALA A 310 41.57 16.92 -18.52
CA ALA A 310 40.82 17.30 -19.70
C ALA A 310 41.27 18.68 -20.24
N ILE A 311 41.60 19.61 -19.34
CA ILE A 311 42.15 20.93 -19.67
C ILE A 311 43.51 20.77 -20.35
N GLU A 312 44.45 20.04 -19.74
CA GLU A 312 45.81 19.85 -20.26
C GLU A 312 45.78 19.20 -21.66
N LYS A 313 44.95 18.16 -21.81
CA LYS A 313 44.75 17.49 -23.10
C LYS A 313 44.25 18.47 -24.16
N ARG A 314 43.30 19.33 -23.82
CA ARG A 314 42.71 20.28 -24.76
C ARG A 314 43.68 21.39 -25.17
N VAL A 315 44.49 21.88 -24.23
CA VAL A 315 45.61 22.82 -24.53
C VAL A 315 46.55 22.19 -25.54
N ALA A 316 46.99 20.95 -25.31
CA ALA A 316 47.89 20.23 -26.22
C ALA A 316 47.27 20.02 -27.62
N GLU A 317 45.99 19.68 -27.71
CA GLU A 317 45.26 19.57 -28.99
C GLU A 317 45.22 20.89 -29.77
N ILE A 318 45.07 22.03 -29.09
CA ILE A 318 45.04 23.34 -29.74
C ILE A 318 46.43 23.71 -30.26
N LEU A 319 47.48 23.55 -29.45
CA LEU A 319 48.86 23.85 -29.84
C LEU A 319 49.30 23.00 -31.04
N THR A 320 49.02 21.71 -31.02
CA THR A 320 49.36 20.81 -32.14
C THR A 320 48.62 21.12 -33.44
N LYS A 321 47.44 21.76 -33.39
CA LYS A 321 46.73 22.24 -34.59
C LYS A 321 47.37 23.51 -35.16
N ILE A 322 47.88 24.39 -34.29
CA ILE A 322 48.60 25.59 -34.70
C ILE A 322 49.91 25.21 -35.40
N ASP A 323 50.67 24.24 -34.87
CA ASP A 323 51.96 23.81 -35.44
C ASP A 323 51.83 23.12 -36.82
N LYS A 324 50.63 22.65 -37.17
CA LYS A 324 50.34 21.94 -38.43
C LYS A 324 49.72 22.82 -39.51
N GLY A 325 49.30 24.04 -39.18
CA GLY A 325 48.68 24.99 -40.10
C GLY A 325 49.67 26.05 -40.56
#